data_AF-A0A2P8FWE7-F1
#
_entry.id   AF-A0A2P8FWE7-F1
#
_cell.length_a   1.000
_cell.length_b   1.000
_cell.length_c   1.000
_cell.angle_alpha   90.00
_cell.angle_beta   90.00
_cell.angle_gamma   90.00
#
_symmetry.space_group_name_H-M   'P 1'
#
loop_
_entity.id
_entity.type
_entity.pdbx_description
1 polymer ?
#
loop_
_entity_poly.entity_id
_entity_poly.type
_entity_poly.pdbx_seq_one_letter_code
_entity_poly.pdbx_strand_id
1 'polypeptide(L)'
;MKNEMILPAEAQVLPVRDTALLLKTWVRNHIYANALGLAILHPFLAHYFTGPHDKALTAAQLVMHNVSLVTFIILLVVWQNRALQIRFSIGTFRGLGYFLLFVPAAFWLGYYTLYIPFDIIFMYVTIGIINAGLVGSLLPKPGQWAWQCILSFLLAGIAGAACGIAAYFAGLKDAGGFVKDYGMWSLISITAAVTYGSLTRRALGRQLREAPNGQSV
;
A
#
# COMPACT_ATOMS: atom_id res chain seq x y z
N MET A 1 20.27 -35.46 -40.86
CA MET A 1 19.12 -34.82 -40.21
C MET A 1 19.63 -33.60 -39.47
N LYS A 2 19.20 -32.39 -39.84
CA LYS A 2 19.57 -31.16 -39.13
C LYS A 2 18.69 -31.07 -37.88
N ASN A 3 19.30 -31.06 -36.70
CA ASN A 3 18.61 -30.72 -35.46
C ASN A 3 18.26 -29.23 -35.52
N GLU A 4 17.02 -28.91 -35.88
CA GLU A 4 16.46 -27.59 -35.65
C GLU A 4 16.31 -27.40 -34.15
N MET A 5 17.24 -26.64 -33.59
CA MET A 5 17.19 -26.17 -32.23
C MET A 5 15.99 -25.22 -32.15
N ILE A 6 14.87 -25.70 -31.61
CA ILE A 6 13.70 -24.89 -31.31
C ILE A 6 14.15 -23.87 -30.26
N LEU A 7 14.51 -22.68 -30.71
CA LEU A 7 14.81 -21.56 -29.81
C LEU A 7 13.54 -21.28 -29.00
N PRO A 8 13.63 -21.19 -27.66
CA PRO A 8 12.49 -20.91 -26.82
C PRO A 8 11.86 -19.57 -27.23
N ALA A 9 10.54 -19.54 -27.27
CA ALA A 9 9.73 -18.39 -27.66
C ALA A 9 10.30 -17.10 -27.06
N GLU A 10 10.76 -16.21 -27.95
CA GLU A 10 11.24 -14.89 -27.60
C GLU A 10 10.24 -14.25 -26.65
N ALA A 11 10.68 -13.97 -25.43
CA ALA A 11 9.88 -13.30 -24.44
C ALA A 11 9.52 -11.91 -24.98
N GLN A 12 8.26 -11.79 -25.42
CA GLN A 12 7.76 -10.62 -26.11
C GLN A 12 7.90 -9.39 -25.22
N VAL A 13 8.58 -8.38 -25.74
CA VAL A 13 8.56 -7.03 -25.17
C VAL A 13 7.12 -6.53 -25.24
N LEU A 14 6.43 -6.55 -24.11
CA LEU A 14 5.05 -6.09 -24.02
C LEU A 14 4.94 -4.61 -24.44
N PRO A 15 3.93 -4.25 -25.24
CA PRO A 15 3.83 -2.94 -25.88
C PRO A 15 3.73 -1.77 -24.89
N VAL A 16 4.15 -0.57 -25.34
CA VAL A 16 4.10 0.71 -24.59
C VAL A 16 2.71 0.99 -23.97
N ARG A 17 1.64 0.51 -24.60
CA ARG A 17 0.25 0.60 -24.14
C ARG A 17 0.06 -0.01 -22.74
N ASP A 18 0.78 -1.07 -22.41
CA ASP A 18 0.63 -1.79 -21.15
C ASP A 18 1.23 -1.01 -19.98
N THR A 19 2.24 -0.18 -20.26
CA THR A 19 2.85 0.69 -19.25
C THR A 19 1.89 1.78 -18.78
N ALA A 20 1.22 2.46 -19.71
CA ALA A 20 0.25 3.50 -19.34
C ALA A 20 -0.94 2.91 -18.56
N LEU A 21 -1.45 1.75 -19.00
CA LEU A 21 -2.53 1.04 -18.33
C LEU A 21 -2.12 0.54 -16.93
N LEU A 22 -0.93 -0.05 -16.80
CA LEU A 22 -0.36 -0.47 -15.51
C LEU A 22 -0.26 0.71 -14.56
N LEU A 23 0.34 1.83 -14.98
CA LEU A 23 0.55 2.99 -14.12
C LEU A 23 -0.77 3.64 -13.66
N LYS A 24 -1.77 3.70 -14.55
CA LYS A 24 -3.12 4.18 -14.18
C LYS A 24 -3.79 3.23 -13.19
N THR A 25 -3.72 1.94 -13.47
CA THR A 25 -4.32 0.89 -12.63
C THR A 25 -3.64 0.81 -11.28
N TRP A 26 -2.31 0.98 -11.22
CA TRP A 26 -1.51 1.01 -10.00
C TRP A 26 -2.02 2.08 -9.03
N VAL A 27 -2.13 3.33 -9.48
CA VAL A 27 -2.64 4.42 -8.62
C VAL A 27 -4.07 4.16 -8.18
N ARG A 28 -4.95 3.84 -9.13
CA ARG A 28 -6.37 3.58 -8.85
C ARG A 28 -6.55 2.48 -7.81
N ASN A 29 -5.84 1.37 -7.97
CA ASN A 29 -5.96 0.20 -7.12
C ASN A 29 -5.44 0.45 -5.70
N HIS A 30 -4.40 1.27 -5.55
CA HIS A 30 -3.90 1.72 -4.25
C HIS A 30 -4.87 2.68 -3.54
N ILE A 31 -5.48 3.60 -4.29
CA ILE A 31 -6.56 4.47 -3.77
C ILE A 31 -7.75 3.63 -3.32
N TYR A 32 -8.19 2.66 -4.14
CA TYR A 32 -9.27 1.77 -3.76
C TYR A 32 -8.93 0.94 -2.52
N ALA A 33 -7.71 0.38 -2.43
CA ALA A 33 -7.24 -0.38 -1.26
C ALA A 33 -7.38 0.41 0.03
N ASN A 34 -6.97 1.67 0.00
CA ASN A 34 -6.96 2.52 1.20
C ASN A 34 -8.35 3.10 1.48
N ALA A 35 -9.10 3.51 0.46
CA ALA A 35 -10.46 4.00 0.63
C ALA A 35 -11.37 2.90 1.19
N LEU A 36 -11.36 1.71 0.60
CA LEU A 36 -12.19 0.61 1.11
C LEU A 36 -11.62 0.06 2.42
N GLY A 37 -10.33 -0.27 2.48
CA GLY A 37 -9.73 -0.96 3.62
C GLY A 37 -9.59 -0.07 4.85
N LEU A 38 -8.99 1.12 4.72
CA LEU A 38 -8.65 1.98 5.86
C LEU A 38 -9.62 3.15 6.07
N ALA A 39 -10.20 3.75 5.03
CA ALA A 39 -11.15 4.84 5.22
C ALA A 39 -12.55 4.35 5.62
N ILE A 40 -12.98 3.22 5.07
CA ILE A 40 -14.32 2.67 5.31
C ILE A 40 -14.24 1.51 6.30
N LEU A 41 -13.67 0.38 5.90
CA LEU A 41 -13.77 -0.86 6.67
C LEU A 41 -13.07 -0.78 8.02
N HIS A 42 -11.91 -0.13 8.12
CA HIS A 42 -11.22 -0.02 9.40
C HIS A 42 -12.03 0.74 10.46
N PRO A 43 -12.52 1.97 10.24
CA PRO A 43 -13.41 2.63 11.20
C PRO A 43 -14.63 1.81 11.57
N PHE A 44 -15.27 1.15 10.60
CA PHE A 44 -16.43 0.31 10.88
C PHE A 44 -16.07 -0.90 11.77
N LEU A 45 -15.03 -1.63 11.41
CA LEU A 45 -14.64 -2.84 12.13
C LEU A 45 -14.04 -2.51 13.50
N ALA A 46 -13.13 -1.55 13.57
CA ALA A 46 -12.29 -1.27 14.72
C ALA A 46 -12.84 -0.20 15.68
N HIS A 47 -13.75 0.68 15.23
CA HIS A 47 -14.26 1.79 16.05
C HIS A 47 -15.78 1.83 16.15
N TYR A 48 -16.55 1.46 15.10
CA TYR A 48 -18.02 1.40 15.20
C TYR A 48 -18.48 0.25 16.09
N PHE A 49 -17.97 -0.98 15.87
CA PHE A 49 -18.41 -2.15 16.63
C PHE A 49 -17.85 -2.25 18.04
N THR A 50 -16.71 -1.61 18.32
CA THR A 50 -16.03 -1.72 19.62
C THR A 50 -15.88 -0.40 20.37
N GLY A 51 -16.42 0.69 19.82
CA GLY A 51 -16.38 2.01 20.41
C GLY A 51 -14.99 2.68 20.35
N PRO A 52 -14.92 3.95 20.78
CA PRO A 52 -13.65 4.67 20.92
C PRO A 52 -12.79 4.04 22.02
N HIS A 53 -11.48 4.24 21.92
CA HIS A 53 -10.54 3.86 22.97
C HIS A 53 -9.42 4.89 23.10
N ASP A 54 -8.84 4.92 24.28
CA ASP A 54 -7.57 5.58 24.53
C ASP A 54 -6.42 4.59 24.26
N LYS A 55 -5.27 4.79 24.91
CA LYS A 55 -4.08 3.96 24.70
C LYS A 55 -4.30 2.48 25.05
N ALA A 56 -5.11 2.18 26.06
CA ALA A 56 -5.40 0.81 26.48
C ALA A 56 -6.59 0.24 25.67
N LEU A 57 -6.33 -0.85 24.95
CA LEU A 57 -7.34 -1.57 24.19
C LEU A 57 -7.92 -2.71 25.02
N THR A 58 -9.24 -2.87 24.96
CA THR A 58 -9.89 -4.12 25.38
C THR A 58 -9.51 -5.26 24.43
N ALA A 59 -9.69 -6.50 24.85
CA ALA A 59 -9.45 -7.67 24.00
C ALA A 59 -10.28 -7.62 22.70
N ALA A 60 -11.54 -7.20 22.79
CA ALA A 60 -12.42 -7.04 21.62
C ALA A 60 -11.89 -5.99 20.64
N GLN A 61 -11.45 -4.83 21.14
CA GLN A 61 -10.87 -3.78 20.31
C GLN A 61 -9.58 -4.26 19.64
N LEU A 62 -8.69 -4.92 20.36
CA LEU A 62 -7.45 -5.48 19.80
C LEU A 62 -7.74 -6.48 18.66
N VAL A 63 -8.69 -7.40 18.87
CA VAL A 63 -9.10 -8.37 17.85
C VAL A 63 -9.65 -7.67 16.62
N MET A 64 -10.57 -6.71 16.79
CA MET A 64 -11.19 -6.02 15.66
C MET A 64 -10.22 -5.11 14.89
N HIS A 65 -9.24 -4.50 15.57
CA HIS A 65 -8.13 -3.81 14.91
C HIS A 65 -7.32 -4.78 14.04
N ASN A 66 -6.99 -5.97 14.53
CA ASN A 66 -6.28 -6.96 13.71
C ASN A 66 -7.12 -7.47 12.53
N VAL A 67 -8.41 -7.73 12.73
CA VAL A 67 -9.34 -8.13 11.64
C VAL A 67 -9.39 -7.07 10.55
N SER A 68 -9.49 -5.79 10.92
CA SER A 68 -9.49 -4.69 9.95
C SER A 68 -8.15 -4.53 9.23
N LEU A 69 -7.02 -4.65 9.92
CA LEU A 69 -5.69 -4.61 9.30
C LEU A 69 -5.49 -5.76 8.31
N VAL A 70 -5.89 -6.98 8.68
CA VAL A 70 -5.85 -8.16 7.78
C VAL A 70 -6.71 -7.92 6.54
N THR A 71 -7.92 -7.36 6.73
CA THR A 71 -8.82 -7.03 5.62
C THR A 71 -8.18 -6.02 4.66
N PHE A 72 -7.60 -4.94 5.19
CA PHE A 72 -6.87 -3.95 4.40
C PHE A 72 -5.69 -4.57 3.64
N ILE A 73 -4.89 -5.41 4.31
CA ILE A 73 -3.73 -6.08 3.71
C ILE A 73 -4.15 -6.95 2.52
N ILE A 74 -5.22 -7.74 2.67
CA ILE A 74 -5.73 -8.58 1.58
C ILE A 74 -6.14 -7.71 0.39
N LEU A 75 -6.91 -6.64 0.63
CA LEU A 75 -7.33 -5.71 -0.42
C LEU A 75 -6.13 -5.07 -1.12
N LEU A 76 -5.14 -4.59 -0.35
CA LEU A 76 -3.92 -3.97 -0.87
C LEU A 76 -3.13 -4.93 -1.77
N VAL A 77 -2.86 -6.15 -1.28
CA VAL A 77 -2.08 -7.15 -2.03
C VAL A 77 -2.81 -7.56 -3.30
N VAL A 78 -4.10 -7.88 -3.21
CA VAL A 78 -4.91 -8.30 -4.38
C VAL A 78 -4.92 -7.20 -5.43
N TRP A 79 -5.20 -5.96 -5.04
CA TRP A 79 -5.33 -4.87 -5.99
C TRP A 79 -4.00 -4.39 -6.55
N GLN A 80 -2.90 -4.34 -5.77
CA GLN A 80 -1.60 -4.01 -6.34
C GLN A 80 -1.14 -5.11 -7.32
N ASN A 81 -1.31 -6.38 -6.96
CA ASN A 81 -0.83 -7.48 -7.81
C ASN A 81 -1.65 -7.58 -9.10
N ARG A 82 -2.96 -7.28 -9.07
CA ARG A 82 -3.77 -7.11 -10.29
C ARG A 82 -3.28 -5.98 -11.20
N ALA A 83 -2.71 -4.90 -10.64
CA ALA A 83 -2.11 -3.85 -11.45
C ALA A 83 -0.80 -4.33 -12.10
N LEU A 84 0.04 -5.04 -11.34
CA LEU A 84 1.30 -5.58 -11.84
C LEU A 84 1.09 -6.69 -12.89
N GLN A 85 0.03 -7.49 -12.75
CA GLN A 85 -0.38 -8.53 -13.71
C GLN A 85 -0.64 -8.02 -15.12
N ILE A 86 -0.81 -6.71 -15.32
CA ILE A 86 -0.91 -6.10 -16.65
C ILE A 86 0.39 -6.28 -17.44
N ARG A 87 1.55 -6.35 -16.76
CA ARG A 87 2.86 -6.45 -17.42
C ARG A 87 3.72 -7.62 -16.93
N PHE A 88 3.46 -8.16 -15.75
CA PHE A 88 4.30 -9.19 -15.14
C PHE A 88 3.49 -10.47 -14.88
N SER A 89 4.09 -11.62 -15.15
CA SER A 89 3.49 -12.92 -14.83
C SER A 89 3.66 -13.21 -13.34
N ILE A 90 2.76 -12.67 -12.49
CA ILE A 90 2.78 -12.85 -11.05
C ILE A 90 1.44 -13.32 -10.51
N GLY A 91 1.44 -14.03 -9.38
CA GLY A 91 0.21 -14.44 -8.70
C GLY A 91 -0.49 -13.29 -7.97
N THR A 92 -1.82 -13.34 -7.88
CA THR A 92 -2.64 -12.31 -7.20
C THR A 92 -2.31 -12.15 -5.72
N PHE A 93 -1.87 -13.22 -5.05
CA PHE A 93 -1.51 -13.21 -3.63
C PHE A 93 0.01 -13.17 -3.38
N ARG A 94 0.81 -12.81 -4.39
CA ARG A 94 2.27 -12.73 -4.24
C ARG A 94 2.63 -11.82 -3.07
N GLY A 95 3.39 -12.37 -2.12
CA GLY A 95 3.90 -11.66 -0.95
C GLY A 95 2.92 -11.47 0.20
N LEU A 96 1.70 -12.01 0.14
CA LEU A 96 0.67 -11.83 1.17
C LEU A 96 1.18 -12.15 2.59
N GLY A 97 1.97 -13.22 2.76
CA GLY A 97 2.55 -13.60 4.05
C GLY A 97 3.44 -12.52 4.67
N TYR A 98 4.26 -11.84 3.86
CA TYR A 98 5.10 -10.74 4.35
C TYR A 98 4.26 -9.56 4.84
N PHE A 99 3.19 -9.22 4.12
CA PHE A 99 2.28 -8.17 4.55
C PHE A 99 1.54 -8.56 5.84
N LEU A 100 0.99 -9.77 5.91
CA LEU A 100 0.24 -10.25 7.09
C LEU A 100 1.10 -10.31 8.35
N LEU A 101 2.39 -10.59 8.22
CA LEU A 101 3.31 -10.63 9.36
C LEU A 101 3.79 -9.23 9.75
N PHE A 102 4.39 -8.49 8.81
CA PHE A 102 5.15 -7.30 9.15
C PHE A 102 4.29 -6.04 9.29
N VAL A 103 3.19 -5.92 8.54
CA VAL A 103 2.37 -4.70 8.58
C VAL A 103 1.65 -4.56 9.93
N PRO A 104 0.94 -5.58 10.47
CA PRO A 104 0.36 -5.48 11.81
C PRO A 104 1.42 -5.32 12.90
N ALA A 105 2.56 -6.03 12.79
CA ALA A 105 3.64 -5.91 13.75
C ALA A 105 4.19 -4.47 13.82
N ALA A 106 4.42 -3.84 12.66
CA ALA A 106 4.90 -2.46 12.59
C ALA A 106 3.84 -1.45 13.07
N PHE A 107 2.58 -1.67 12.72
CA PHE A 107 1.46 -0.86 13.21
C PHE A 107 1.41 -0.86 14.75
N TRP A 108 1.40 -2.06 15.35
CA TRP A 108 1.36 -2.20 16.80
C TRP A 108 2.63 -1.71 17.50
N LEU A 109 3.79 -1.89 16.87
CA LEU A 109 5.04 -1.31 17.36
C LEU A 109 4.93 0.20 17.47
N GLY A 110 4.49 0.88 16.41
CA GLY A 110 4.26 2.33 16.43
C GLY A 110 3.25 2.74 17.49
N TYR A 111 2.11 2.04 17.57
CA TYR A 111 1.05 2.31 18.54
C TYR A 111 1.52 2.21 19.99
N TYR A 112 2.18 1.11 20.36
CA TYR A 112 2.54 0.86 21.76
C TYR A 112 3.80 1.61 22.21
N THR A 113 4.72 1.94 21.29
CA THR A 113 5.97 2.63 21.63
C THR A 113 5.87 4.15 21.55
N LEU A 114 5.29 4.70 20.49
CA LEU A 114 5.28 6.13 20.20
C LEU A 114 3.86 6.73 20.10
N TYR A 115 2.83 5.89 20.13
CA TYR A 115 1.42 6.28 20.04
C TYR A 115 1.03 6.88 18.68
N ILE A 116 -0.22 7.32 18.53
CA ILE A 116 -0.72 7.95 17.29
C ILE A 116 0.08 9.25 17.05
N PRO A 117 0.56 9.52 15.82
CA PRO A 117 0.25 8.83 14.54
C PRO A 117 1.34 7.87 14.05
N PHE A 118 2.23 7.40 14.94
CA PHE A 118 3.39 6.59 14.54
C PHE A 118 3.02 5.17 14.10
N ASP A 119 1.89 4.65 14.56
CA ASP A 119 1.25 3.42 14.07
C ASP A 119 1.04 3.46 12.54
N ILE A 120 0.47 4.55 12.04
CA ILE A 120 0.22 4.79 10.61
C ILE A 120 1.53 4.96 9.85
N ILE A 121 2.47 5.74 10.38
CA ILE A 121 3.76 5.99 9.73
C ILE A 121 4.54 4.66 9.60
N PHE A 122 4.62 3.88 10.66
CA PHE A 122 5.32 2.60 10.67
C PHE A 122 4.65 1.59 9.72
N MET A 123 3.32 1.53 9.72
CA MET A 123 2.55 0.70 8.79
C MET A 123 2.90 1.02 7.32
N TYR A 124 2.84 2.29 6.92
CA TYR A 124 3.16 2.67 5.54
C TYR A 124 4.63 2.44 5.18
N VAL A 125 5.58 2.78 6.06
CA VAL A 125 7.01 2.52 5.81
C VAL A 125 7.25 1.03 5.59
N THR A 126 6.66 0.16 6.41
CA THR A 126 6.76 -1.29 6.25
C THR A 126 6.18 -1.77 4.92
N ILE A 127 5.02 -1.25 4.49
CA ILE A 127 4.47 -1.52 3.15
C ILE A 127 5.50 -1.13 2.07
N GLY A 128 6.13 0.04 2.20
CA GLY A 128 7.17 0.51 1.30
C GLY A 128 8.38 -0.41 1.23
N ILE A 129 8.85 -0.93 2.38
CA ILE A 129 9.97 -1.88 2.47
C ILE A 129 9.62 -3.22 1.81
N ILE A 130 8.43 -3.75 2.08
CA ILE A 130 7.98 -5.01 1.46
C ILE A 130 7.90 -4.84 -0.06
N ASN A 131 7.31 -3.74 -0.54
CA ASN A 131 7.22 -3.43 -1.97
C ASN A 131 8.57 -3.11 -2.62
N ALA A 132 9.53 -2.56 -1.87
CA ALA A 132 10.90 -2.37 -2.34
C ALA A 132 11.53 -3.72 -2.76
N GLY A 133 11.33 -4.78 -1.97
CA GLY A 133 11.80 -6.12 -2.31
C GLY A 133 10.95 -6.80 -3.40
N LEU A 134 9.63 -6.90 -3.17
CA LEU A 134 8.74 -7.67 -4.05
C LEU A 134 8.64 -7.08 -5.46
N VAL A 135 8.37 -5.79 -5.56
CA VAL A 135 8.27 -5.11 -6.87
C VAL A 135 9.66 -4.85 -7.43
N GLY A 136 10.65 -4.56 -6.59
CA GLY A 136 12.04 -4.36 -7.04
C GLY A 136 12.58 -5.54 -7.84
N SER A 137 12.26 -6.78 -7.43
CA SER A 137 12.64 -7.99 -8.17
C SER A 137 12.10 -8.09 -9.62
N LEU A 138 11.14 -7.23 -9.99
CA LEU A 138 10.54 -7.16 -11.33
C LEU A 138 11.10 -6.03 -12.19
N LEU A 139 12.00 -5.21 -11.64
CA LEU A 139 12.41 -3.95 -12.25
C LEU A 139 13.90 -3.95 -12.63
N PRO A 140 14.30 -3.19 -13.67
CA PRO A 140 15.69 -3.14 -14.12
C PRO A 140 16.66 -2.57 -13.07
N LYS A 141 16.23 -1.60 -12.25
CA LYS A 141 17.07 -0.95 -11.22
C LYS A 141 16.45 -1.13 -9.83
N PRO A 142 16.50 -2.34 -9.23
CA PRO A 142 15.85 -2.65 -7.96
C PRO A 142 16.30 -1.74 -6.81
N GLY A 143 17.59 -1.40 -6.74
CA GLY A 143 18.12 -0.50 -5.71
C GLY A 143 17.56 0.92 -5.81
N GLN A 144 17.36 1.44 -7.03
CA GLN A 144 16.75 2.76 -7.24
C GLN A 144 15.26 2.74 -6.89
N TRP A 145 14.56 1.67 -7.28
CA TRP A 145 13.17 1.47 -6.89
C TRP A 145 13.01 1.41 -5.37
N ALA A 146 13.88 0.68 -4.67
CA ALA A 146 13.77 0.44 -3.25
C ALA A 146 13.68 1.74 -2.44
N TRP A 147 14.64 2.66 -2.62
CA TRP A 147 14.61 3.93 -1.89
C TRP A 147 13.45 4.83 -2.34
N GLN A 148 13.09 4.83 -3.63
CA GLN A 148 11.96 5.62 -4.13
C GLN A 148 10.64 5.15 -3.53
N CYS A 149 10.48 3.83 -3.42
CA CYS A 149 9.31 3.20 -2.82
C CYS A 149 9.24 3.53 -1.32
N ILE A 150 10.29 3.24 -0.56
CA ILE A 150 10.34 3.49 0.89
C ILE A 150 10.08 4.97 1.19
N LEU A 151 10.75 5.89 0.49
CA LEU A 151 10.55 7.32 0.68
C LEU A 151 9.13 7.76 0.31
N SER A 152 8.55 7.24 -0.77
CA SER A 152 7.17 7.56 -1.16
C SER A 152 6.16 7.18 -0.07
N PHE A 153 6.35 6.02 0.55
CA PHE A 153 5.48 5.52 1.62
C PHE A 153 5.70 6.25 2.95
N LEU A 154 6.95 6.61 3.28
CA LEU A 154 7.24 7.49 4.42
C LEU A 154 6.53 8.84 4.28
N LEU A 155 6.67 9.48 3.11
CA LEU A 155 6.02 10.77 2.82
C LEU A 155 4.49 10.65 2.85
N ALA A 156 3.93 9.52 2.40
CA ALA A 156 2.50 9.27 2.50
C ALA A 156 2.01 9.12 3.94
N GLY A 157 2.74 8.40 4.79
CA GLY A 157 2.42 8.31 6.22
C GLY A 157 2.43 9.70 6.88
N ILE A 158 3.46 10.51 6.60
CA ILE A 158 3.57 11.89 7.09
C ILE A 158 2.42 12.77 6.57
N ALA A 159 2.14 12.74 5.26
CA ALA A 159 1.09 13.54 4.65
C ALA A 159 -0.31 13.15 5.17
N GLY A 160 -0.57 11.84 5.30
CA GLY A 160 -1.80 11.33 5.89
C GLY A 160 -1.96 11.79 7.33
N ALA A 161 -0.95 11.59 8.17
CA ALA A 161 -0.96 12.01 9.57
C ALA A 161 -1.16 13.53 9.71
N ALA A 162 -0.45 14.34 8.91
CA ALA A 162 -0.59 15.79 8.91
C ALA A 162 -2.02 16.22 8.52
N CYS A 163 -2.62 15.57 7.52
CA CYS A 163 -3.99 15.84 7.11
C CYS A 163 -5.00 15.47 8.21
N GLY A 164 -4.82 14.32 8.87
CA GLY A 164 -5.62 13.93 10.03
C GLY A 164 -5.52 14.94 11.17
N ILE A 165 -4.30 15.34 11.55
CA ILE A 165 -4.07 16.34 12.59
C ILE A 165 -4.73 17.68 12.23
N ALA A 166 -4.56 18.14 10.99
CA ALA A 166 -5.19 19.37 10.52
C ALA A 166 -6.72 19.29 10.63
N ALA A 167 -7.32 18.17 10.22
CA ALA A 167 -8.76 17.95 10.29
C ALA A 167 -9.29 17.88 11.73
N TYR A 168 -8.53 17.23 12.63
CA TYR A 168 -8.80 17.21 14.06
C TYR A 168 -8.95 18.63 14.61
N PHE A 169 -7.96 19.49 14.34
CA PHE A 169 -7.97 20.88 14.82
C PHE A 169 -8.93 21.79 14.06
N ALA A 170 -9.31 21.46 12.83
CA ALA A 170 -10.28 22.21 12.03
C ALA A 170 -11.75 21.96 12.43
N GLY A 171 -12.02 21.00 13.33
CA GLY A 171 -13.37 20.79 13.88
C GLY A 171 -13.75 19.33 14.13
N LEU A 172 -12.98 18.35 13.64
CA LEU A 172 -13.30 16.94 13.93
C LEU A 172 -13.14 16.59 15.42
N LYS A 173 -12.32 17.33 16.18
CA LYS A 173 -12.22 17.16 17.64
C LYS A 173 -13.56 17.34 18.37
N ASP A 174 -14.45 18.15 17.81
CA ASP A 174 -15.76 18.46 18.38
C ASP A 174 -16.82 17.43 17.94
N ALA A 175 -16.50 16.56 16.98
CA ALA A 175 -17.32 15.42 16.62
C ALA A 175 -17.14 14.28 17.65
N GLY A 176 -18.26 13.68 18.05
CA GLY A 176 -18.28 12.56 18.98
C GLY A 176 -18.18 11.19 18.29
N GLY A 177 -17.53 10.24 18.96
CA GLY A 177 -17.54 8.82 18.62
C GLY A 177 -17.13 8.52 17.17
N PHE A 178 -17.90 7.66 16.51
CA PHE A 178 -17.60 7.12 15.18
C PHE A 178 -17.40 8.19 14.09
N VAL A 179 -18.10 9.32 14.15
CA VAL A 179 -17.99 10.38 13.12
C VAL A 179 -16.57 10.95 13.08
N LYS A 180 -15.97 11.16 14.25
CA LYS A 180 -14.59 11.62 14.38
C LYS A 180 -13.62 10.59 13.79
N ASP A 181 -13.75 9.33 14.19
CA ASP A 181 -12.84 8.26 13.76
C ASP A 181 -12.95 8.02 12.25
N TYR A 182 -14.16 7.95 11.71
CA TYR A 182 -14.41 7.81 10.28
C TYR A 182 -13.83 8.98 9.48
N GLY A 183 -14.05 10.23 9.94
CA GLY A 183 -13.50 11.43 9.30
C GLY A 183 -11.98 11.44 9.29
N MET A 184 -11.35 11.14 10.43
CA MET A 184 -9.90 11.07 10.59
C MET A 184 -9.29 10.03 9.65
N TRP A 185 -9.76 8.78 9.73
CA TRP A 185 -9.25 7.67 8.92
C TRP A 185 -9.48 7.88 7.43
N SER A 186 -10.59 8.50 7.04
CA SER A 186 -10.84 8.86 5.64
C SER A 186 -9.80 9.82 5.11
N LEU A 187 -9.53 10.90 5.83
CA LEU A 187 -8.59 11.94 5.41
C LEU A 187 -7.15 11.42 5.41
N ILE A 188 -6.75 10.68 6.45
CA ILE A 188 -5.43 10.05 6.53
C ILE A 188 -5.22 9.10 5.34
N SER A 189 -6.15 8.18 5.13
CA SER A 189 -5.96 7.06 4.20
C SER A 189 -6.01 7.49 2.74
N ILE A 190 -6.95 8.37 2.39
CA ILE A 190 -7.07 8.88 1.02
C ILE A 190 -5.86 9.75 0.67
N THR A 191 -5.43 10.63 1.59
CA THR A 191 -4.27 11.49 1.38
C THR A 191 -2.99 10.67 1.20
N ALA A 192 -2.77 9.68 2.08
CA ALA A 192 -1.63 8.78 1.98
C ALA A 192 -1.63 8.02 0.64
N ALA A 193 -2.78 7.46 0.24
CA ALA A 193 -2.91 6.71 -1.01
C ALA A 193 -2.64 7.53 -2.26
N VAL A 194 -3.17 8.75 -2.32
CA VAL A 194 -2.88 9.69 -3.41
C VAL A 194 -1.40 10.05 -3.43
N THR A 195 -0.79 10.25 -2.25
CA THR A 195 0.62 10.64 -2.11
C THR A 195 1.54 9.54 -2.62
N TYR A 196 1.55 8.36 -2.00
CA TYR A 196 2.47 7.31 -2.44
C TYR A 196 2.09 6.79 -3.82
N GLY A 197 0.79 6.71 -4.17
CA GLY A 197 0.35 6.26 -5.49
C GLY A 197 0.93 7.15 -6.60
N SER A 198 0.86 8.47 -6.43
CA SER A 198 1.40 9.44 -7.39
C SER A 198 2.93 9.40 -7.48
N LEU A 199 3.62 9.29 -6.34
CA LEU A 199 5.08 9.24 -6.30
C LEU A 199 5.61 7.93 -6.88
N THR A 200 5.07 6.78 -6.46
CA THR A 200 5.44 5.46 -6.98
C THR A 200 5.08 5.30 -8.45
N ARG A 201 3.99 5.90 -8.94
CA ARG A 201 3.68 5.95 -10.39
C ARG A 201 4.81 6.61 -11.18
N ARG A 202 5.36 7.73 -10.69
CA ARG A 202 6.46 8.43 -11.36
C ARG A 202 7.74 7.58 -11.35
N ALA A 203 8.07 7.01 -10.20
CA ALA A 203 9.22 6.12 -10.02
C ALA A 203 9.13 4.89 -10.94
N LEU A 204 8.03 4.15 -10.86
CA LEU A 204 7.75 2.97 -11.66
C LEU A 204 7.75 3.30 -13.15
N GLY A 205 7.14 4.42 -13.56
CA GLY A 205 7.14 4.85 -14.95
C GLY A 205 8.52 5.16 -15.51
N ARG A 206 9.48 5.65 -14.69
CA ARG A 206 10.88 5.83 -15.11
C ARG A 206 11.56 4.47 -15.31
N GLN A 207 11.46 3.57 -14.33
CA GLN A 207 12.01 2.22 -14.40
C GLN A 207 11.54 1.46 -15.64
N LEU A 208 10.24 1.55 -15.94
CA LEU A 208 9.61 0.83 -17.04
C LEU A 208 9.93 1.40 -18.44
N ARG A 209 10.36 2.67 -18.54
CA ARG A 209 10.81 3.31 -19.79
C ARG A 209 12.30 3.15 -20.04
N GLU A 210 13.08 3.03 -18.97
CA GLU A 210 14.54 2.83 -19.03
C GLU A 210 14.92 1.35 -19.21
N ALA A 211 13.95 0.44 -19.16
CA ALA A 211 14.15 -0.96 -19.52
C ALA A 211 14.61 -1.06 -20.99
N PRO A 212 15.82 -1.60 -21.26
CA PRO A 212 16.28 -1.78 -22.63
C PRO A 212 15.24 -2.58 -23.42
N ASN A 213 14.84 -2.08 -24.59
CA ASN A 213 13.99 -2.81 -25.53
C ASN A 213 14.68 -4.15 -25.84
N GLY A 214 14.24 -5.25 -25.22
CA GLY A 214 14.78 -6.59 -25.47
C GLY A 214 15.30 -7.36 -24.25
N GLN A 215 15.29 -6.81 -23.03
CA GLN A 215 15.48 -7.65 -21.84
C GLN A 215 14.13 -8.14 -21.34
N SER A 216 13.87 -9.42 -21.61
CA SER A 216 12.84 -10.19 -20.93
C SER A 216 13.19 -10.28 -19.44
N VAL A 217 12.28 -9.83 -18.58
CA VAL A 217 12.31 -10.09 -17.13
C VAL A 217 11.66 -11.43 -16.87
#